data_AF-A0A090W890-F1
#
_entry.id   AF-A0A090W890-F1
#
_cell.length_a   1.000
_cell.length_b   1.000
_cell.length_c   1.000
_cell.angle_alpha   90.00
_cell.angle_beta   90.00
_cell.angle_gamma   90.00
#
_symmetry.space_group_name_H-M   'P 1'
#
loop_
_entity.id
_entity.type
_entity.pdbx_description
1 polymer ?
#
loop_
_entity_poly.entity_id
_entity_poly.type
_entity_poly.pdbx_seq_one_letter_code
_entity_poly.pdbx_strand_id
1 'polypeptide(L)'
;MAKKKSISKNDIITWYMDYVLEHGSNPKTVFAFAKMNNFDEAKFYEHFASFDAIEKGIFEAFFTNSLNALNNSEDYKIFDARNKLLSFITPFLKILQRTEVT
;
A
#
# COMPACT_ATOMS: atom_id res chain seq x y z
N MET A 1 16.34 -24.26 18.67
CA MET A 1 15.56 -24.08 17.43
C MET A 1 15.17 -22.62 17.35
N ALA A 2 15.74 -21.85 16.42
CA ALA A 2 15.42 -20.42 16.30
C ALA A 2 13.94 -20.27 15.90
N LYS A 3 13.18 -19.43 16.62
CA LYS A 3 11.79 -19.08 16.27
C LYS A 3 11.78 -18.59 14.82
N LYS A 4 11.18 -19.35 13.90
CA LYS A 4 10.89 -18.90 12.54
C LYS A 4 10.04 -17.63 12.69
N LYS A 5 10.60 -16.47 12.32
CA LYS A 5 9.90 -15.18 12.44
C LYS A 5 8.64 -15.27 11.58
N SER A 6 7.47 -15.14 12.19
CA SER A 6 6.20 -15.15 11.45
C SER A 6 6.13 -13.88 10.62
N ILE A 7 5.93 -14.02 9.31
CA ILE A 7 5.83 -12.90 8.39
C ILE A 7 4.36 -12.56 8.23
N SER A 8 4.04 -11.28 8.42
CA SER A 8 2.70 -10.75 8.24
C SER A 8 2.51 -10.16 6.85
N LYS A 9 1.24 -9.97 6.48
CA LYS A 9 0.85 -9.21 5.29
C LYS A 9 1.48 -7.81 5.25
N ASN A 10 1.55 -7.14 6.40
CA ASN A 10 2.09 -5.78 6.51
C ASN A 10 3.60 -5.75 6.29
N ASP A 11 4.34 -6.75 6.76
CA ASP A 11 5.79 -6.82 6.50
C ASP A 11 6.08 -6.87 5.00
N ILE A 12 5.34 -7.70 4.26
CA ILE A 12 5.47 -7.83 2.80
C ILE A 12 5.11 -6.52 2.10
N ILE A 13 4.05 -5.82 2.54
CA ILE A 13 3.66 -4.51 2.00
C ILE A 13 4.77 -3.48 2.23
N THR A 14 5.31 -3.41 3.45
CA THR A 14 6.39 -2.45 3.79
C THR A 14 7.62 -2.69 2.93
N TRP A 15 8.12 -3.92 2.87
CA TRP A 15 9.29 -4.24 2.04
C TRP A 15 9.05 -4.00 0.55
N TYR A 16 7.83 -4.23 0.07
CA TYR A 16 7.46 -3.95 -1.31
C TYR A 16 7.49 -2.45 -1.61
N MET A 17 6.90 -1.63 -0.73
CA MET A 17 6.92 -0.17 -0.89
C MET A 17 8.36 0.36 -0.84
N ASP A 18 9.17 -0.09 0.11
CA ASP A 18 10.57 0.32 0.22
C ASP A 18 11.33 -0.02 -1.07
N TYR A 19 11.15 -1.22 -1.62
CA TYR A 19 11.79 -1.61 -2.88
C TYR A 19 11.37 -0.74 -4.06
N VAL A 20 10.07 -0.48 -4.23
CA VAL A 20 9.57 0.32 -5.36
C VAL A 20 10.04 1.78 -5.23
N LEU A 21 10.12 2.33 -4.02
CA LEU A 21 10.67 3.66 -3.78
C LEU A 21 12.16 3.74 -4.14
N GLU A 22 12.95 2.73 -3.77
CA GLU A 22 14.40 2.71 -4.04
C GLU A 22 14.74 2.41 -5.51
N HIS A 23 13.93 1.59 -6.19
CA HIS A 23 14.25 1.07 -7.52
C HIS A 23 13.35 1.59 -8.64
N GLY A 24 12.28 2.32 -8.33
CA GLY A 24 11.31 2.86 -9.29
C GLY A 24 10.56 1.78 -10.09
N SER A 25 10.59 0.53 -9.66
CA SER A 25 9.98 -0.60 -10.36
C SER A 25 9.73 -1.79 -9.43
N ASN A 26 8.86 -2.70 -9.86
CA ASN A 26 8.55 -3.90 -9.10
C ASN A 26 9.77 -4.84 -9.07
N PRO A 27 9.92 -5.64 -8.00
CA PRO A 27 10.93 -6.69 -7.98
C PRO A 27 10.75 -7.61 -9.18
N LYS A 28 11.86 -8.06 -9.78
CA LYS A 28 11.82 -8.88 -11.00
C LYS A 28 10.99 -10.14 -10.86
N THR A 29 11.06 -10.79 -9.70
CA THR A 29 10.31 -12.00 -9.37
C THR A 29 10.02 -12.04 -7.87
N VAL A 30 8.97 -12.79 -7.48
CA VAL A 30 8.67 -13.06 -6.07
C VAL A 30 9.84 -13.77 -5.39
N PHE A 31 10.48 -14.71 -6.07
CA PHE A 31 11.70 -15.37 -5.59
C PHE A 31 12.82 -14.38 -5.21
N ALA A 32 13.14 -13.44 -6.11
CA ALA A 32 14.20 -12.45 -5.87
C ALA A 32 13.84 -11.53 -4.70
N PHE A 33 12.58 -11.11 -4.62
CA PHE A 33 12.05 -10.30 -3.52
C PHE A 33 12.12 -11.03 -2.18
N ALA A 34 11.73 -12.30 -2.14
CA ALA A 34 11.76 -13.13 -0.94
C ALA A 34 13.20 -13.37 -0.45
N LYS A 35 14.11 -13.67 -1.38
CA LYS A 35 15.54 -13.84 -1.08
C LYS A 35 16.16 -12.57 -0.50
N MET A 36 15.87 -11.41 -1.10
CA MET A 36 16.38 -10.11 -0.65
C MET A 36 15.91 -9.76 0.76
N ASN A 37 14.66 -10.07 1.09
CA ASN A 37 14.06 -9.84 2.41
C ASN A 37 14.23 -11.02 3.38
N ASN A 38 15.05 -12.01 3.02
CA ASN A 38 15.39 -13.17 3.82
C ASN A 38 14.17 -13.99 4.31
N PHE A 39 13.24 -14.28 3.38
CA PHE A 39 12.09 -15.12 3.65
C PHE A 39 11.76 -16.16 2.56
N ASP A 40 10.89 -17.10 2.91
CA ASP A 40 10.43 -18.16 2.02
C ASP A 40 9.36 -17.63 1.05
N GLU A 41 9.55 -17.80 -0.25
CA GLU A 41 8.59 -17.40 -1.28
C GLU A 41 7.18 -17.96 -1.03
N ALA A 42 7.04 -19.16 -0.44
CA ALA A 42 5.72 -19.69 -0.09
C ALA A 42 4.94 -18.77 0.86
N LYS A 43 5.64 -18.04 1.75
CA LYS A 43 5.03 -17.05 2.64
C LYS A 43 4.49 -15.84 1.91
N PHE A 44 5.02 -15.50 0.74
CA PHE A 44 4.44 -14.45 -0.09
C PHE A 44 3.05 -14.88 -0.56
N TYR A 45 2.94 -16.09 -1.12
CA TYR A 45 1.69 -16.61 -1.68
C TYR A 45 0.63 -16.97 -0.64
N GLU A 46 1.00 -17.11 0.63
CA GLU A 46 0.04 -17.16 1.74
C GLU A 46 -0.76 -15.84 1.90
N HIS A 47 -0.20 -14.71 1.46
CA HIS A 47 -0.81 -13.38 1.62
C HIS A 47 -1.21 -12.71 0.30
N PHE A 48 -0.45 -12.92 -0.78
CA PHE A 48 -0.63 -12.24 -2.07
C PHE A 48 -0.36 -13.15 -3.26
N ALA A 49 -1.21 -13.05 -4.30
CA ALA A 49 -1.03 -13.82 -5.53
C ALA A 49 0.01 -13.22 -6.49
N SER A 50 0.30 -11.91 -6.38
CA SER A 50 1.19 -11.17 -7.26
C SER A 50 1.57 -9.82 -6.65
N PHE A 51 2.55 -9.11 -7.24
CA PHE A 51 2.84 -7.72 -6.88
C PHE A 51 1.67 -6.77 -7.16
N ASP A 52 0.93 -6.98 -8.25
CA ASP A 52 -0.31 -6.24 -8.55
C ASP A 52 -1.37 -6.40 -7.43
N ALA A 53 -1.45 -7.57 -6.79
CA ALA A 53 -2.33 -7.77 -5.64
C ALA A 53 -1.87 -6.96 -4.41
N ILE A 54 -0.56 -6.73 -4.25
CA ILE A 54 -0.02 -5.85 -3.21
C ILE A 54 -0.39 -4.40 -3.50
N GLU A 55 -0.13 -3.93 -4.73
CA GLU A 55 -0.44 -2.56 -5.17
C GLU A 55 -1.93 -2.23 -4.96
N LYS A 56 -2.82 -3.14 -5.35
CA LYS A 56 -4.28 -2.99 -5.11
C LYS A 56 -4.61 -2.88 -3.63
N GLY A 57 -3.99 -3.70 -2.79
CA GLY A 57 -4.18 -3.65 -1.33
C GLY A 57 -3.67 -2.35 -0.71
N ILE A 58 -2.53 -1.84 -1.19
CA ILE A 58 -1.97 -0.54 -0.78
C ILE A 58 -2.94 0.58 -1.18
N PHE A 59 -3.41 0.57 -2.43
CA PHE A 59 -4.35 1.57 -2.94
C PHE A 59 -5.67 1.56 -2.15
N GLU A 60 -6.24 0.39 -1.88
CA GLU A 60 -7.46 0.23 -1.09
C GLU A 60 -7.30 0.77 0.34
N ALA A 61 -6.15 0.51 0.97
CA ALA A 61 -5.83 1.01 2.29
C ALA A 61 -5.73 2.55 2.30
N PHE A 62 -5.03 3.16 1.35
CA PHE A 62 -4.96 4.61 1.23
C PHE A 62 -6.33 5.23 0.97
N PHE A 63 -7.09 4.65 0.04
CA PHE A 63 -8.44 5.11 -0.29
C PHE A 63 -9.36 5.09 0.93
N THR A 64 -9.40 3.98 1.64
CA THR A 64 -10.22 3.80 2.86
C THR A 64 -9.81 4.79 3.95
N ASN A 65 -8.50 4.96 4.17
CA ASN A 65 -7.99 5.91 5.16
C ASN A 65 -8.34 7.35 4.80
N SER A 66 -8.21 7.75 3.53
CA SER A 66 -8.61 9.08 3.06
C SER A 66 -10.10 9.33 3.22
N LEU A 67 -10.95 8.36 2.87
CA LEU A 67 -12.40 8.48 3.10
C LEU A 67 -12.76 8.58 4.58
N ASN A 68 -12.15 7.76 5.44
CA ASN A 68 -12.41 7.80 6.87
C ASN A 68 -11.99 9.13 7.48
N ALA A 69 -10.84 9.68 7.07
CA ALA A 69 -10.39 11.01 7.51
C ALA A 69 -11.39 12.11 7.14
N LEU A 70 -12.00 12.05 5.96
CA LEU A 70 -12.99 13.02 5.51
C LEU A 70 -14.35 12.84 6.19
N ASN A 71 -14.80 11.60 6.40
CA ASN A 71 -16.07 11.30 7.07
C ASN A 71 -16.09 11.77 8.54
N ASN A 72 -14.92 11.98 9.14
CA ASN A 72 -14.80 12.56 10.48
C ASN A 72 -15.05 14.09 10.52
N SER A 73 -15.08 14.77 9.37
CA SER A 73 -15.45 16.19 9.26
C SER A 73 -16.97 16.34 9.18
N GLU A 74 -17.55 17.20 10.02
CA GLU A 74 -18.98 17.54 9.95
C GLU A 74 -19.33 18.24 8.63
N ASP A 75 -18.46 19.13 8.14
CA ASP A 75 -18.63 19.82 6.86
C ASP A 75 -18.69 18.85 5.68
N TYR A 76 -17.88 17.80 5.70
CA TYR A 76 -17.88 16.80 4.65
C TYR A 76 -19.22 16.06 4.55
N LYS A 77 -19.96 15.89 5.65
CA LYS A 77 -21.25 15.19 5.65
C LYS A 77 -22.33 15.96 4.89
N ILE A 78 -22.32 17.29 5.02
CA ILE A 78 -23.29 18.22 4.41
C ILE A 78 -22.92 18.64 2.97
N PHE A 79 -21.71 18.33 2.49
CA PHE A 79 -21.33 18.58 1.11
C PHE A 79 -22.18 17.78 0.10
N ASP A 80 -22.44 18.43 -1.04
CA ASP A 80 -22.99 17.77 -2.23
C ASP A 80 -21.96 16.80 -2.85
N ALA A 81 -22.40 15.98 -3.80
CA ALA A 81 -21.55 14.96 -4.41
C ALA A 81 -20.27 15.54 -5.06
N ARG A 82 -20.37 16.74 -5.64
CA ARG A 82 -19.23 17.42 -6.28
C ARG A 82 -18.19 17.84 -5.25
N ASN A 83 -18.59 18.50 -4.17
CA ASN A 83 -17.65 18.96 -3.15
C ASN A 83 -17.04 17.79 -2.36
N LYS A 84 -17.82 16.72 -2.12
CA LYS A 84 -17.27 15.47 -1.56
C LYS A 84 -16.15 14.89 -2.43
N LEU A 85 -16.37 14.82 -3.74
CA LEU A 85 -15.36 14.33 -4.67
C LEU A 85 -14.11 15.23 -4.71
N LEU A 86 -14.28 16.55 -4.73
CA LEU A 86 -13.15 17.49 -4.74
C LEU A 86 -12.33 17.43 -3.46
N SER A 87 -13.00 17.38 -2.30
CA SER A 87 -12.37 17.22 -0.99
C SER A 87 -11.64 15.89 -0.84
N PHE A 88 -12.09 14.85 -1.54
CA PHE A 88 -11.40 13.57 -1.60
C PHE A 88 -10.18 13.59 -2.54
N ILE A 89 -10.38 13.97 -3.80
CA ILE A 89 -9.39 13.77 -4.86
C ILE A 89 -8.15 14.65 -4.66
N THR A 90 -8.31 15.84 -4.09
CA THR A 90 -7.22 16.81 -3.90
C THR A 90 -6.12 16.29 -2.95
N PRO A 91 -6.42 15.93 -1.68
CA PRO A 91 -5.41 15.35 -0.79
C PRO A 91 -4.99 13.94 -1.21
N PHE A 92 -5.90 13.13 -1.76
CA PHE A 92 -5.58 11.77 -2.20
C PHE A 92 -4.52 11.77 -3.31
N LEU A 93 -4.68 12.60 -4.35
CA LEU A 93 -3.66 12.75 -5.40
C LEU A 93 -2.35 13.29 -4.86
N LYS A 94 -2.39 14.19 -3.88
CA LYS A 94 -1.17 14.72 -3.25
C LYS A 94 -0.39 13.63 -2.49
N ILE A 95 -1.08 12.69 -1.84
CA ILE A 95 -0.46 11.53 -1.19
C ILE A 95 0.21 10.64 -2.25
N LEU A 96 -0.47 10.36 -3.36
CA LEU A 96 0.07 9.55 -4.46
C LEU A 96 1.25 10.22 -5.18
N GLN A 97 1.24 11.55 -5.33
CA GLN A 97 2.34 12.31 -5.92
C GLN A 97 3.55 12.40 -4.99
N ARG A 98 3.33 12.46 -3.66
CA ARG A 98 4.43 12.52 -2.69
C ARG A 98 5.27 11.24 -2.66
N THR A 99 4.69 10.11 -3.07
CA THR A 99 5.40 8.84 -3.25
C THR A 99 6.24 8.77 -4.53
N GLU A 100 6.26 9.80 -5.39
CA GLU A 100 7.14 9.85 -6.57
C GLU A 100 8.42 10.68 -6.38
N VAL A 101 8.60 11.40 -5.28
CA VAL A 101 9.81 12.24 -5.09
C VAL A 101 10.18 12.38 -3.61
N THR A 102 11.13 11.56 -3.16
CA THR A 102 12.26 11.98 -2.30
C THR A 102 13.39 10.97 -2.38
#